data_AF-R9TAZ2-F1
#
_entry.id   AF-R9TAZ2-F1
#
_cell.length_a   1.000
_cell.length_b   1.000
_cell.length_c   1.000
_cell.angle_alpha   90.00
_cell.angle_beta   90.00
_cell.angle_gamma   90.00
#
_symmetry.space_group_name_H-M   'P 1'
#
loop_
_entity.id
_entity.type
_entity.pdbx_description
1 polymer ?
#
loop_
_entity_poly.entity_id
_entity_poly.type
_entity_poly.pdbx_seq_one_letter_code
_entity_poly.pdbx_strand_id
1 'polypeptide(L)'
;MLGFCHLFAGIVIGLIIYKITDQRSAVIACGFGAILPDLIDKPLGHFILADSLNSGRIYAHTLLMLSIFVIIGLYYWKKKSSLSILAVSAGISSHIVLDEVWKSPTTLLWPFNGPFETSNFESYFTTFAVKEVLSVSEWVFAIMSILVLIVMYKDKIKLFARLSPHIEKSYPISQIFLMIVGFTYIMYGVNRHYHDDIVIGAVAILGGLGLLYGMKEKEIDDDLLSSHLNAAKR
;
A
#
# COMPACT_ATOMS: atom_id res chain seq x y z
N MET A 1 8.94 8.29 -4.94
CA MET A 1 8.00 7.44 -5.71
C MET A 1 6.59 7.88 -5.34
N LEU A 2 5.60 7.65 -6.18
CA LEU A 2 4.31 8.36 -6.12
C LEU A 2 3.10 7.47 -6.40
N GLY A 3 3.23 6.39 -7.19
CA GLY A 3 2.09 5.74 -7.79
C GLY A 3 1.79 4.37 -7.22
N PHE A 4 2.34 3.35 -7.88
CA PHE A 4 1.84 1.99 -7.80
C PHE A 4 2.62 1.14 -6.81
N CYS A 5 3.88 1.45 -6.53
CA CYS A 5 4.61 0.78 -5.45
C CYS A 5 3.93 0.99 -4.10
N HIS A 6 3.58 2.24 -3.76
CA HIS A 6 2.84 2.57 -2.54
C HIS A 6 1.46 1.93 -2.52
N LEU A 7 0.72 2.02 -3.64
CA LEU A 7 -0.58 1.34 -3.78
C LEU A 7 -0.46 -0.15 -3.48
N PHE A 8 0.54 -0.82 -4.07
CA PHE A 8 0.76 -2.25 -3.91
C PHE A 8 1.13 -2.59 -2.46
N ALA A 9 2.03 -1.84 -1.83
CA ALA A 9 2.36 -2.00 -0.42
C ALA A 9 1.12 -1.86 0.47
N GLY A 10 0.28 -0.86 0.22
CA GLY A 10 -1.01 -0.67 0.90
C GLY A 10 -1.94 -1.87 0.69
N ILE A 11 -2.09 -2.35 -0.54
CA ILE A 11 -2.92 -3.52 -0.85
C ILE A 11 -2.43 -4.77 -0.11
N VAL A 12 -1.11 -5.00 -0.05
CA VAL A 12 -0.51 -6.13 0.68
C VAL A 12 -0.80 -6.04 2.18
N ILE A 13 -0.65 -4.86 2.79
CA ILE A 13 -1.04 -4.63 4.20
C ILE A 13 -2.53 -4.91 4.39
N GLY A 14 -3.36 -4.44 3.45
CA GLY A 14 -4.79 -4.67 3.46
C GLY A 14 -5.18 -6.15 3.34
N LEU A 15 -4.43 -6.95 2.57
CA LEU A 15 -4.59 -8.42 2.51
C LEU A 15 -4.29 -9.08 3.85
N ILE A 16 -3.23 -8.64 4.53
CA ILE A 16 -2.88 -9.14 5.88
C ILE A 16 -4.01 -8.81 6.86
N ILE A 17 -4.50 -7.58 6.87
CA ILE A 17 -5.62 -7.17 7.72
C ILE A 17 -6.88 -7.96 7.38
N TYR A 18 -7.18 -8.16 6.09
CA TYR A 18 -8.29 -8.98 5.65
C TYR A 18 -8.17 -10.41 6.19
N LYS A 19 -7.00 -11.06 6.09
CA LYS A 19 -6.80 -12.42 6.59
C LYS A 19 -7.06 -12.56 8.09
N ILE A 20 -6.70 -11.53 8.86
CA ILE A 20 -6.84 -11.51 10.33
C ILE A 20 -8.30 -11.20 10.73
N THR A 21 -8.98 -10.32 10.00
CA THR A 21 -10.24 -9.69 10.45
C THR A 21 -11.46 -10.04 9.61
N ASP A 22 -11.25 -10.76 8.50
CA ASP A 22 -12.23 -11.08 7.45
C ASP A 22 -12.92 -9.84 6.82
N GLN A 23 -12.38 -8.63 7.05
CA GLN A 23 -12.91 -7.39 6.48
C GLN A 23 -12.28 -7.08 5.13
N ARG A 24 -12.90 -7.57 4.06
CA ARG A 24 -12.39 -7.39 2.68
C ARG A 24 -12.25 -5.93 2.25
N SER A 25 -13.04 -5.01 2.82
CA SER A 25 -12.90 -3.57 2.57
C SER A 25 -11.53 -3.02 2.97
N ALA A 26 -10.80 -3.69 3.88
CA ALA A 26 -9.46 -3.29 4.29
C ALA A 26 -8.45 -3.28 3.14
N VAL A 27 -8.61 -4.13 2.13
CA VAL A 27 -7.70 -4.21 0.97
C VAL A 27 -7.72 -2.90 0.18
N ILE A 28 -8.90 -2.48 -0.28
CA ILE A 28 -9.07 -1.23 -1.02
C ILE A 28 -8.76 -0.02 -0.12
N ALA A 29 -9.18 -0.07 1.14
CA ALA A 29 -8.96 1.03 2.08
C ALA A 29 -7.47 1.29 2.34
N CYS A 30 -6.66 0.25 2.57
CA CYS A 30 -5.21 0.40 2.73
C CYS A 30 -4.55 0.88 1.44
N GLY A 31 -4.91 0.29 0.29
CA GLY A 31 -4.39 0.72 -1.01
C GLY A 31 -4.67 2.21 -1.28
N PHE A 32 -5.91 2.65 -1.02
CA PHE A 32 -6.29 4.06 -1.14
C PHE A 32 -5.51 4.95 -0.17
N GLY A 33 -5.43 4.56 1.10
CA GLY A 33 -4.66 5.31 2.09
C GLY A 33 -3.18 5.43 1.74
N ALA A 34 -2.60 4.41 1.10
CA ALA A 34 -1.20 4.40 0.71
C ALA A 34 -0.87 5.33 -0.47
N ILE A 35 -1.85 5.80 -1.25
CA ILE A 35 -1.63 6.82 -2.29
C ILE A 35 -2.20 8.19 -1.92
N LEU A 36 -2.98 8.25 -0.83
CA LEU A 36 -3.71 9.44 -0.43
C LEU A 36 -2.80 10.65 -0.12
N PRO A 37 -1.66 10.52 0.59
CA PRO A 37 -0.79 11.66 0.87
C PRO A 37 -0.34 12.36 -0.41
N ASP A 38 0.12 11.60 -1.39
CA ASP A 38 0.59 12.11 -2.66
C ASP A 38 -0.51 12.69 -3.54
N LEU A 39 -1.71 12.08 -3.50
CA LEU A 39 -2.88 12.60 -4.22
C LEU A 39 -3.32 13.97 -3.69
N ILE A 40 -3.08 14.27 -2.42
CA ILE A 40 -3.38 15.57 -1.80
C ILE A 40 -2.23 16.54 -2.00
N ASP A 41 -1.04 16.17 -1.55
CA ASP A 41 0.06 17.10 -1.35
C ASP A 41 0.72 17.52 -2.66
N LYS A 42 0.76 16.67 -3.70
CA LYS A 42 1.41 17.05 -4.96
C LYS A 42 0.59 18.05 -5.76
N PRO A 43 -0.73 17.86 -5.96
CA PRO A 43 -1.53 18.89 -6.61
C PRO A 43 -1.56 20.19 -5.80
N LEU A 44 -1.71 20.08 -4.49
CA LEU A 44 -1.76 21.25 -3.60
C LEU A 44 -0.42 22.00 -3.59
N GLY A 45 0.69 21.28 -3.46
CA GLY A 45 2.03 21.83 -3.41
C GLY A 45 2.50 22.45 -4.72
N HIS A 46 2.31 21.74 -5.84
CA HIS A 46 2.89 22.13 -7.13
C HIS A 46 1.96 22.96 -8.03
N PHE A 47 0.64 22.93 -7.82
CA PHE A 47 -0.29 23.75 -8.62
C PHE A 47 -0.89 24.91 -7.83
N ILE A 48 -1.26 24.70 -6.56
CA ILE A 48 -1.96 25.72 -5.77
C ILE A 48 -0.95 26.57 -4.96
N LEU A 49 0.04 25.93 -4.36
CA LEU A 49 1.06 26.56 -3.51
C LEU A 49 2.41 26.68 -4.24
N ALA A 50 2.40 26.68 -5.58
CA ALA A 50 3.58 26.72 -6.42
C ALA A 50 4.47 27.95 -6.15
N ASP A 51 3.88 29.12 -5.91
CA ASP A 51 4.63 30.35 -5.69
C ASP A 51 5.16 30.50 -4.25
N SER A 52 4.69 29.65 -3.32
CA SER A 52 4.99 29.78 -1.88
C SER A 52 5.81 28.63 -1.32
N LEU A 53 5.38 27.38 -1.54
CA LEU A 53 6.03 26.17 -1.03
C LEU A 53 6.67 25.36 -2.15
N ASN A 54 5.91 25.11 -3.22
CA ASN A 54 6.28 24.26 -4.35
C ASN A 54 6.81 22.87 -3.96
N SER A 55 6.31 22.32 -2.85
CA SER A 55 6.73 21.03 -2.30
C SER A 55 5.59 20.03 -2.34
N GLY A 56 5.86 18.81 -2.81
CA GLY A 56 4.89 17.71 -2.85
C GLY A 56 4.74 16.93 -1.53
N ARG A 57 5.41 17.36 -0.46
CA ARG A 57 5.38 16.72 0.87
C ARG A 57 5.05 17.77 1.93
N ILE A 58 3.76 18.00 2.13
CA ILE A 58 3.21 19.06 2.98
C ILE A 58 2.26 18.45 4.03
N TYR A 59 0.98 18.82 4.02
CA TYR A 59 0.02 18.53 5.08
C TYR A 59 -0.30 17.03 5.23
N ALA A 60 -0.47 16.30 4.14
CA ALA A 60 -0.89 14.90 4.19
C ALA A 60 0.25 13.92 4.52
N HIS A 61 1.51 14.36 4.44
CA HIS A 61 2.70 13.63 4.87
C HIS A 61 3.05 13.80 6.37
N THR A 62 2.20 14.49 7.13
CA THR A 62 2.43 14.77 8.55
C THR A 62 1.93 13.65 9.47
N LEU A 63 2.54 13.49 10.65
CA LEU A 63 1.96 12.66 11.72
C LEU A 63 0.64 13.22 12.22
N LEU A 64 0.40 14.53 12.10
CA LEU A 64 -0.88 15.14 12.45
C LEU A 64 -2.00 14.57 11.59
N MET A 65 -1.83 14.54 10.26
CA MET A 65 -2.83 13.95 9.35
C MET A 65 -3.06 12.47 9.67
N LEU A 66 -1.98 11.69 9.84
CA LEU A 66 -2.09 10.29 10.23
C LEU A 66 -2.87 10.13 11.54
N SER A 67 -2.57 10.95 12.56
CA SER A 67 -3.24 10.91 13.87
C SER A 67 -4.73 11.19 13.76
N ILE A 68 -5.14 12.14 12.91
CA ILE A 68 -6.55 12.42 12.65
C ILE A 68 -7.25 11.18 12.08
N PHE A 69 -6.68 10.54 11.06
CA PHE A 69 -7.23 9.32 10.47
C PHE A 69 -7.30 8.16 11.48
N VAL A 70 -6.29 8.00 12.33
CA VAL A 70 -6.28 6.99 13.40
C VAL A 70 -7.40 7.26 14.41
N ILE A 71 -7.55 8.49 14.89
CA ILE A 71 -8.58 8.87 15.88
C ILE A 71 -9.98 8.65 15.31
N ILE A 72 -10.23 9.13 14.08
CA ILE A 72 -11.51 8.92 13.40
C ILE A 72 -11.74 7.42 13.19
N GLY A 73 -10.71 6.68 12.79
CA GLY A 73 -10.77 5.24 12.58
C GLY A 73 -11.14 4.47 13.85
N LEU A 74 -10.51 4.78 14.98
CA LEU A 74 -10.81 4.16 16.27
C LEU A 74 -12.25 4.45 16.70
N TYR A 75 -12.70 5.70 16.53
CA TYR A 75 -14.08 6.09 16.82
C TYR A 75 -15.10 5.30 15.96
N TYR A 76 -14.86 5.20 14.66
CA TYR A 76 -15.73 4.46 13.74
C TYR A 76 -15.71 2.95 13.99
N TRP A 77 -14.55 2.39 14.27
CA TRP A 77 -14.40 0.97 14.61
C TRP A 77 -15.20 0.63 15.86
N LYS A 78 -15.11 1.44 16.92
CA LYS A 78 -15.89 1.24 18.15
C LYS A 78 -17.40 1.31 17.91
N LYS A 79 -17.86 2.16 16.97
CA LYS A 79 -19.29 2.39 16.73
C LYS A 79 -19.92 1.42 15.72
N LYS A 80 -19.18 1.01 14.69
CA LYS A 80 -19.70 0.26 13.53
C LYS A 80 -18.97 -1.05 13.27
N SER A 81 -17.99 -1.42 14.09
CA SER A 81 -17.11 -2.58 13.92
C SER A 81 -16.38 -2.63 12.56
N SER A 82 -16.32 -1.51 11.85
CA SER A 82 -15.67 -1.40 10.54
C SER A 82 -14.25 -0.88 10.69
N LEU A 83 -13.29 -1.61 10.13
CA LEU A 83 -11.88 -1.27 10.12
C LEU A 83 -11.48 -0.40 8.94
N SER A 84 -12.40 -0.04 8.05
CA SER A 84 -12.05 0.62 6.79
C SER A 84 -11.23 1.92 6.98
N ILE A 85 -11.57 2.78 7.95
CA ILE A 85 -10.82 4.02 8.18
C ILE A 85 -9.46 3.74 8.88
N LEU A 86 -9.40 2.75 9.77
CA LEU A 86 -8.13 2.29 10.35
C LEU A 86 -7.22 1.69 9.28
N ALA A 87 -7.79 0.97 8.32
CA ALA A 87 -7.09 0.44 7.14
C ALA A 87 -6.55 1.59 6.27
N VAL A 88 -7.33 2.67 6.03
CA VAL A 88 -6.80 3.89 5.39
C VAL A 88 -5.60 4.44 6.16
N SER A 89 -5.69 4.49 7.49
CA SER A 89 -4.60 4.97 8.35
C SER A 89 -3.34 4.08 8.23
N ALA A 90 -3.51 2.77 8.13
CA ALA A 90 -2.41 1.83 7.90
C ALA A 90 -1.75 2.06 6.52
N GLY A 91 -2.57 2.33 5.49
CA GLY A 91 -2.10 2.77 4.18
C GLY A 91 -1.24 4.04 4.25
N ILE A 92 -1.76 5.11 4.88
CA ILE A 92 -1.04 6.38 5.06
C ILE A 92 0.27 6.14 5.83
N SER A 93 0.25 5.31 6.87
CA SER A 93 1.44 4.96 7.64
C SER A 93 2.50 4.29 6.76
N SER A 94 2.09 3.36 5.90
CA SER A 94 3.01 2.73 4.95
C SER A 94 3.61 3.74 3.97
N HIS A 95 2.82 4.75 3.55
CA HIS A 95 3.30 5.80 2.68
C HIS A 95 4.39 6.65 3.35
N ILE A 96 4.12 7.14 4.56
CA ILE A 96 5.09 7.90 5.37
C ILE A 96 6.39 7.12 5.54
N VAL A 97 6.29 5.80 5.72
CA VAL A 97 7.46 4.93 5.89
C VAL A 97 8.23 4.77 4.59
N LEU A 98 7.56 4.49 3.48
CA LEU A 98 8.19 4.29 2.17
C LEU A 98 8.83 5.58 1.63
N ASP A 99 8.25 6.74 1.94
CA ASP A 99 8.81 8.04 1.58
C ASP A 99 9.92 8.52 2.53
N GLU A 100 10.21 7.73 3.58
CA GLU A 100 11.20 8.00 4.61
C GLU A 100 11.05 9.40 5.21
N VAL A 101 9.80 9.84 5.43
CA VAL A 101 9.49 11.22 5.83
C VAL A 101 10.15 11.60 7.16
N TRP A 102 10.54 10.62 7.99
CA TRP A 102 11.34 10.85 9.20
C TRP A 102 12.70 11.53 8.94
N LYS A 103 13.23 11.48 7.71
CA LYS A 103 14.42 12.24 7.30
C LYS A 103 14.17 13.75 7.18
N SER A 104 12.90 14.18 7.13
CA SER A 104 12.47 15.58 7.22
C SER A 104 11.59 15.76 8.47
N PRO A 105 12.20 15.95 9.66
CA PRO A 105 11.45 16.11 10.91
C PRO A 105 10.53 17.33 10.91
N THR A 106 10.84 18.36 10.12
CA THR A 106 10.03 19.58 9.91
C THR A 106 8.68 19.21 9.32
N THR A 107 8.65 18.47 8.21
CA THR A 107 7.42 17.96 7.61
C THR A 107 6.75 16.92 8.50
N LEU A 108 7.48 15.94 9.04
CA LEU A 108 6.88 14.85 9.82
C LEU A 108 6.10 15.37 11.05
N LEU A 109 6.67 16.34 11.76
CA LEU A 109 6.15 16.88 13.02
C LEU A 109 5.41 18.22 12.85
N TRP A 110 5.15 18.66 11.63
CA TRP A 110 4.39 19.89 11.38
C TRP A 110 3.02 19.82 12.10
N PRO A 111 2.56 20.91 12.75
CA PRO A 111 3.13 22.26 12.77
C PRO A 111 4.13 22.54 13.92
N PHE A 112 4.48 21.53 14.72
CA PHE A 112 5.23 21.73 15.97
C PHE A 112 6.73 21.95 15.75
N ASN A 113 7.25 21.60 14.59
CA ASN A 113 8.68 21.68 14.28
C ASN A 113 9.01 22.70 13.17
N GLY A 114 8.25 23.79 13.10
CA GLY A 114 8.47 24.89 12.16
C GLY A 114 7.66 24.82 10.87
N PRO A 115 7.83 25.81 9.98
CA PRO A 115 7.16 25.84 8.67
C PRO A 115 7.72 24.77 7.72
N PHE A 116 6.96 24.43 6.68
CA PHE A 116 7.43 23.52 5.63
C PHE A 116 8.63 24.10 4.89
N GLU A 117 9.52 23.21 4.47
CA GLU A 117 10.65 23.57 3.62
C GLU A 117 10.14 23.90 2.20
N THR A 118 10.51 25.08 1.71
CA THR A 118 10.24 25.50 0.34
C THR A 118 11.20 24.80 -0.61
N SER A 119 10.72 24.41 -1.79
CA SER A 119 11.57 23.73 -2.76
C SER A 119 11.52 24.39 -4.15
N ASN A 120 12.68 24.76 -4.71
CA ASN A 120 12.74 25.40 -6.03
C ASN A 120 12.54 24.36 -7.15
N PHE A 121 11.28 24.13 -7.55
CA PHE A 121 10.85 22.98 -8.37
C PHE A 121 10.36 23.34 -9.79
N GLU A 122 10.64 24.53 -10.32
CA GLU A 122 10.06 25.04 -11.59
C GLU A 122 10.24 24.12 -12.83
N SER A 123 11.22 23.20 -12.84
CA SER A 123 11.41 22.19 -13.92
C SER A 123 11.48 20.73 -13.44
N TYR A 124 11.29 20.50 -12.14
CA TYR A 124 11.63 19.24 -11.49
C TYR A 124 10.43 18.29 -11.35
N PHE A 125 9.22 18.81 -11.15
CA PHE A 125 8.00 17.99 -11.04
C PHE A 125 7.73 17.14 -12.30
N THR A 126 7.81 17.75 -13.49
CA THR A 126 7.60 17.05 -14.76
C THR A 126 8.62 15.93 -14.98
N THR A 127 9.88 16.17 -14.63
CA THR A 127 10.95 15.18 -14.74
C THR A 127 10.70 13.99 -13.80
N PHE A 128 10.23 14.23 -12.58
CA PHE A 128 9.91 13.16 -11.63
C PHE A 128 8.67 12.38 -12.04
N ALA A 129 7.61 13.08 -12.46
CA ALA A 129 6.40 12.43 -12.96
C ALA A 129 6.70 11.56 -14.20
N VAL A 130 7.53 12.05 -15.13
CA VAL A 130 7.96 11.29 -16.30
C VAL A 130 8.84 10.10 -15.91
N LYS A 131 9.83 10.29 -15.02
CA LYS A 131 10.68 9.19 -14.52
C LYS A 131 9.83 8.06 -13.94
N GLU A 132 8.77 8.43 -13.24
CA GLU A 132 7.90 7.49 -12.59
C GLU A 132 6.97 6.75 -13.55
N VAL A 133 6.32 7.46 -14.47
CA VAL A 133 5.49 6.85 -15.51
C VAL A 133 6.32 5.93 -16.41
N LEU A 134 7.59 6.25 -16.64
CA LEU A 134 8.51 5.42 -17.42
C LEU A 134 9.15 4.28 -16.61
N SER A 135 8.92 4.22 -15.29
CA SER A 135 9.52 3.19 -14.45
C SER A 135 8.83 1.84 -14.67
N VAL A 136 9.60 0.84 -15.09
CA VAL A 136 9.10 -0.53 -15.29
C VAL A 136 8.58 -1.14 -13.98
N SER A 137 9.20 -0.83 -12.84
CA SER A 137 8.77 -1.37 -11.54
C SER A 137 7.37 -0.91 -11.16
N GLU A 138 7.02 0.35 -11.46
CA GLU A 138 5.69 0.90 -11.17
C GLU A 138 4.60 0.14 -11.92
N TRP A 139 4.83 -0.20 -13.19
CA TRP A 139 3.89 -1.00 -13.98
C TRP A 139 3.78 -2.45 -13.49
N VAL A 140 4.88 -3.05 -13.02
CA VAL A 140 4.84 -4.35 -12.36
C VAL A 140 3.93 -4.30 -11.13
N PHE A 141 4.10 -3.29 -10.26
CA PHE A 141 3.26 -3.13 -9.08
C PHE A 141 1.80 -2.80 -9.41
N ALA A 142 1.55 -2.04 -10.48
CA ALA A 142 0.20 -1.76 -10.96
C ALA A 142 -0.52 -3.05 -11.39
N ILE A 143 0.15 -3.87 -12.21
CA ILE A 143 -0.39 -5.15 -12.67
C ILE A 143 -0.65 -6.06 -11.47
N MET A 144 0.29 -6.18 -10.54
CA MET A 144 0.12 -7.01 -9.35
C MET A 144 -1.05 -6.55 -8.47
N SER A 145 -1.20 -5.24 -8.28
CA SER A 145 -2.34 -4.64 -7.59
C SER A 145 -3.67 -5.00 -8.25
N ILE A 146 -3.75 -4.91 -9.58
CA ILE A 146 -4.94 -5.27 -10.35
C ILE A 146 -5.25 -6.77 -10.20
N LEU A 147 -4.25 -7.65 -10.32
CA LEU A 147 -4.44 -9.09 -10.18
C LEU A 147 -5.00 -9.45 -8.80
N VAL A 148 -4.47 -8.85 -7.73
CA VAL A 148 -5.00 -9.00 -6.37
C VAL A 148 -6.44 -8.54 -6.30
N LEU A 149 -6.75 -7.35 -6.81
CA LEU A 149 -8.11 -6.81 -6.74
C LEU A 149 -9.12 -7.65 -7.55
N ILE A 150 -8.72 -8.22 -8.70
CA ILE A 150 -9.59 -9.11 -9.48
C ILE A 150 -9.97 -10.33 -8.66
N VAL A 151 -9.00 -11.02 -8.07
CA VAL A 151 -9.27 -12.24 -7.30
C VAL A 151 -10.01 -11.92 -6.02
N MET A 152 -9.55 -10.89 -5.29
CA MET A 152 -10.25 -10.42 -4.11
C MET A 152 -11.69 -10.09 -4.45
N TYR A 153 -11.96 -9.46 -5.60
CA TYR A 153 -13.31 -9.02 -5.98
C TYR A 153 -14.12 -9.94 -6.90
N LYS A 154 -13.73 -11.21 -7.01
CA LYS A 154 -14.32 -12.19 -7.95
C LYS A 154 -15.83 -12.35 -7.86
N ASP A 155 -16.40 -12.35 -6.65
CA ASP A 155 -17.84 -12.55 -6.44
C ASP A 155 -18.71 -11.34 -6.81
N LYS A 156 -18.10 -10.18 -7.05
CA LYS A 156 -18.83 -8.93 -7.34
C LYS A 156 -18.99 -8.66 -8.83
N ILE A 157 -18.09 -9.18 -9.66
CA ILE A 157 -18.06 -8.90 -11.11
C ILE A 157 -17.90 -10.21 -11.87
N LYS A 158 -18.83 -10.50 -12.80
CA LYS A 158 -18.82 -11.76 -13.59
C LYS A 158 -17.51 -11.97 -14.36
N LEU A 159 -16.93 -10.90 -14.90
CA LEU A 159 -15.62 -10.94 -15.57
C LEU A 159 -14.51 -11.40 -14.60
N PHE A 160 -14.52 -10.90 -13.37
CA PHE A 160 -13.52 -11.27 -12.36
C PHE A 160 -13.67 -12.73 -11.94
N ALA A 161 -14.91 -13.21 -11.75
CA ALA A 161 -15.18 -14.63 -11.49
C ALA A 161 -14.61 -15.54 -12.59
N ARG A 162 -14.71 -15.14 -13.87
CA ARG A 162 -14.15 -15.91 -15.00
C ARG A 162 -12.61 -15.92 -15.01
N LEU A 163 -11.99 -14.80 -14.69
CA LEU A 163 -10.52 -14.66 -14.76
C LEU A 163 -9.81 -15.21 -13.51
N SER A 164 -10.46 -15.19 -12.36
CA SER A 164 -9.84 -15.50 -11.07
C SER A 164 -9.17 -16.88 -10.98
N PRO A 165 -9.75 -17.98 -11.48
CA PRO A 165 -9.10 -19.29 -11.40
C PRO A 165 -7.75 -19.35 -12.12
N HIS A 166 -7.62 -18.64 -13.26
CA HIS A 166 -6.38 -18.56 -14.01
C HIS A 166 -5.34 -17.69 -13.28
N ILE A 167 -5.79 -16.58 -12.69
CA ILE A 167 -4.93 -15.67 -11.94
C ILE A 167 -4.43 -16.35 -10.65
N GLU A 168 -5.31 -17.03 -9.92
CA GLU A 168 -4.99 -17.79 -8.71
C GLU A 168 -3.90 -18.85 -8.98
N LYS A 169 -4.03 -19.58 -10.09
CA LYS A 169 -3.02 -20.57 -10.53
C LYS A 169 -1.66 -19.92 -10.86
N SER A 170 -1.66 -18.65 -11.27
CA SER A 170 -0.43 -17.92 -11.64
C SER A 170 0.32 -17.33 -10.43
N TYR A 171 -0.32 -17.21 -9.25
CA TYR A 171 0.30 -16.52 -8.11
C TYR A 171 1.65 -17.07 -7.66
N PRO A 172 1.91 -18.38 -7.61
CA PRO A 172 3.24 -18.88 -7.26
C PRO A 172 4.32 -18.36 -8.21
N ILE A 173 3.99 -18.24 -9.50
CA ILE A 173 4.90 -17.70 -10.52
C ILE A 173 5.11 -16.20 -10.28
N SER A 174 4.03 -15.44 -10.05
CA SER A 174 4.12 -14.00 -9.76
C SER A 174 4.90 -13.71 -8.48
N GLN A 175 4.78 -14.56 -7.46
CA GLN A 175 5.55 -14.47 -6.22
C GLN A 175 7.04 -14.68 -6.49
N ILE A 176 7.42 -15.77 -7.16
CA ILE A 176 8.82 -16.05 -7.48
C ILE A 176 9.41 -14.91 -8.32
N PHE A 177 8.64 -14.41 -9.29
CA PHE A 177 9.02 -13.26 -10.10
C PHE A 177 9.29 -12.02 -9.23
N LEU A 178 8.38 -11.65 -8.33
CA LEU A 178 8.57 -10.53 -7.41
C LEU A 178 9.78 -10.72 -6.49
N MET A 179 10.05 -11.95 -6.02
CA MET A 179 11.23 -12.24 -5.21
C MET A 179 12.52 -12.06 -6.00
N ILE A 180 12.59 -12.51 -7.26
CA ILE A 180 13.76 -12.35 -8.12
C ILE A 180 13.99 -10.87 -8.45
N VAL A 181 12.94 -10.17 -8.87
CA VAL A 181 12.99 -8.73 -9.16
C VAL A 181 13.44 -7.98 -7.91
N GLY A 182 12.82 -8.27 -6.76
CA GLY A 182 13.13 -7.60 -5.51
C GLY A 182 14.57 -7.81 -5.05
N PHE A 183 15.08 -9.04 -5.14
CA PHE A 183 16.48 -9.34 -4.85
C PHE A 183 17.43 -8.61 -5.80
N THR A 184 17.10 -8.56 -7.09
CA THR A 184 17.89 -7.84 -8.11
C THR A 184 17.97 -6.35 -7.80
N TYR A 185 16.84 -5.72 -7.46
CA TYR A 185 16.77 -4.31 -7.08
C TYR A 185 17.56 -4.01 -5.80
N ILE A 186 17.46 -4.86 -4.78
CA ILE A 186 18.26 -4.71 -3.54
C ILE A 186 19.76 -4.81 -3.85
N MET A 187 20.19 -5.84 -4.59
CA MET A 187 21.61 -6.02 -4.91
C MET A 187 22.16 -4.85 -5.74
N TYR A 188 21.39 -4.40 -6.72
CA TYR A 188 21.75 -3.24 -7.53
C TYR A 188 21.81 -1.96 -6.70
N GLY A 189 20.80 -1.71 -5.88
CA GLY A 189 20.70 -0.54 -5.01
C GLY A 189 21.79 -0.50 -3.94
N VAL A 190 22.13 -1.64 -3.32
CA VAL A 190 23.24 -1.74 -2.36
C VAL A 190 24.58 -1.46 -3.05
N ASN A 191 24.82 -2.04 -4.22
CA ASN A 191 26.07 -1.86 -4.96
C ASN A 191 26.27 -0.43 -5.50
N ARG A 192 25.17 0.27 -5.83
CA ARG A 192 25.20 1.65 -6.36
C ARG A 192 24.88 2.72 -5.31
N HIS A 193 24.57 2.32 -4.08
CA HIS A 193 24.07 3.18 -3.01
C HIS A 193 22.80 3.97 -3.39
N TYR A 194 21.90 3.35 -4.17
CA TYR A 194 20.61 3.92 -4.53
C TYR A 194 19.53 3.43 -3.56
N HIS A 195 19.13 4.30 -2.64
CA HIS A 195 18.12 4.00 -1.62
C HIS A 195 16.74 3.65 -2.22
N ASP A 196 16.30 4.37 -3.26
CA ASP A 196 15.02 4.11 -3.92
C ASP A 196 14.92 2.68 -4.45
N ASP A 197 16.01 2.17 -5.06
CA ASP A 197 16.06 0.80 -5.59
C ASP A 197 16.00 -0.25 -4.46
N ILE A 198 16.62 0.03 -3.31
CA ILE A 198 16.52 -0.85 -2.13
C ILE A 198 15.08 -0.91 -1.63
N VAL A 199 14.38 0.23 -1.58
CA VAL A 199 12.98 0.31 -1.14
C VAL A 199 12.06 -0.44 -2.12
N ILE A 200 12.20 -0.21 -3.43
CA ILE A 200 11.48 -0.96 -4.47
C ILE A 200 11.69 -2.46 -4.28
N GLY A 201 12.94 -2.87 -4.09
CA GLY A 201 13.27 -4.28 -3.94
C GLY A 201 12.67 -4.89 -2.66
N ALA A 202 12.68 -4.15 -1.55
CA ALA A 202 12.05 -4.57 -0.31
C ALA A 202 10.52 -4.73 -0.46
N VAL A 203 9.84 -3.77 -1.11
CA VAL A 203 8.39 -3.86 -1.37
C VAL A 203 8.07 -5.05 -2.27
N ALA A 204 8.88 -5.34 -3.29
CA ALA A 204 8.69 -6.49 -4.15
C ALA A 204 8.80 -7.82 -3.37
N ILE A 205 9.83 -7.99 -2.53
CA ILE A 205 9.98 -9.20 -1.70
C ILE A 205 8.83 -9.35 -0.71
N LEU A 206 8.53 -8.29 0.06
CA LEU A 206 7.46 -8.31 1.05
C LEU A 206 6.10 -8.52 0.40
N GLY A 207 5.86 -7.95 -0.77
CA GLY A 207 4.66 -8.18 -1.55
C GLY A 207 4.55 -9.61 -2.05
N GLY A 208 5.65 -10.21 -2.53
CA GLY A 208 5.70 -11.64 -2.88
C GLY A 208 5.31 -12.54 -1.70
N LEU A 209 5.87 -12.28 -0.51
CA LEU A 209 5.51 -12.99 0.72
C LEU A 209 4.07 -12.73 1.16
N GLY A 210 3.61 -11.50 1.03
CA GLY A 210 2.25 -11.09 1.37
C GLY A 210 1.18 -11.75 0.50
N LEU A 211 1.48 -11.96 -0.79
CA LEU A 211 0.60 -12.72 -1.70
C LEU A 211 0.49 -14.19 -1.27
N LEU A 212 1.61 -14.83 -0.90
CA LEU A 212 1.59 -16.21 -0.39
C LEU A 212 0.68 -16.33 0.83
N TYR A 213 0.80 -15.42 1.79
CA TYR A 213 0.04 -15.46 3.03
C TYR A 213 -1.42 -15.06 2.85
N GLY A 214 -1.67 -13.96 2.12
CA GLY A 214 -3.00 -13.35 1.97
C GLY A 214 -3.94 -14.13 1.05
N MET A 215 -3.39 -14.85 0.07
CA MET A 215 -4.17 -15.61 -0.92
C MET A 215 -4.35 -17.10 -0.56
N LYS A 216 -3.54 -17.64 0.37
CA LYS A 216 -3.79 -18.99 0.88
C LYS A 216 -5.18 -19.03 1.50
N GLU A 217 -5.98 -20.03 1.17
CA GLU A 217 -7.30 -20.22 1.81
C GLU A 217 -7.13 -20.26 3.33
N LYS A 218 -8.13 -19.76 4.05
CA LYS A 218 -8.16 -19.95 5.50
C LYS A 218 -8.36 -21.45 5.69
N GLU A 219 -7.36 -22.15 6.21
CA GLU A 219 -7.57 -23.51 6.71
C GLU A 219 -8.69 -23.37 7.75
N ILE A 220 -9.89 -23.78 7.36
CA ILE A 220 -10.97 -23.99 8.30
C ILE A 220 -10.45 -25.13 9.17
N ASP A 221 -10.47 -24.92 10.48
CA ASP A 221 -10.12 -25.94 11.45
C ASP A 221 -11.15 -27.09 11.33
N ASP A 222 -10.89 -28.01 10.40
CA ASP A 222 -11.71 -29.18 10.10
C ASP A 222 -11.82 -30.12 11.32
N ASP A 223 -10.95 -29.93 12.33
CA ASP A 223 -11.05 -30.61 13.62
C ASP A 223 -12.27 -30.14 14.45
N LEU A 224 -12.71 -28.88 14.31
CA LEU A 224 -13.92 -28.42 14.99
C LEU A 224 -15.19 -28.96 14.32
N LEU A 225 -15.23 -29.01 12.98
CA LEU A 225 -16.38 -29.51 12.22
C LEU A 225 -16.55 -31.03 12.41
N SER A 226 -15.45 -31.78 12.45
CA SER A 226 -15.47 -33.23 12.69
C SER A 226 -15.86 -33.59 14.14
N SER A 227 -15.48 -32.77 15.13
CA SER A 227 -15.89 -32.97 16.53
C SER A 227 -17.40 -32.79 16.75
N HIS A 228 -18.01 -31.78 16.11
CA HIS A 228 -19.45 -31.53 16.20
C HIS A 228 -20.29 -32.58 15.46
N LEU A 229 -19.81 -33.08 14.31
CA LEU A 229 -20.48 -34.16 13.57
C LEU A 229 -20.42 -35.52 14.30
N ASN A 230 -19.36 -35.77 15.08
CA ASN A 230 -19.24 -36.98 15.88
C ASN A 230 -20.03 -36.92 17.20
N ALA A 231 -20.23 -35.73 17.78
CA ALA A 231 -21.08 -35.54 18.95
C ALA A 231 -22.58 -35.70 18.63
N ALA A 232 -23.02 -35.32 17.42
CA ALA A 232 -24.41 -35.51 16.98
C ALA A 232 -24.76 -36.96 16.58
N LYS A 233 -23.77 -37.87 16.55
CA LYS A 233 -23.93 -39.30 16.23
C LYS A 233 -23.87 -40.23 17.45
N ARG A 234 -23.76 -39.70 18.67
CA ARG A 234 -23.86 -40.45 19.93
C ARG A 234 -25.12 -40.06 20.68
#